data_AF-F3ZTP4-F1
#
_entry.id   AF-F3ZTP4-F1
#
_cell.length_a   1.000
_cell.length_b   1.000
_cell.length_c   1.000
_cell.angle_alpha   90.00
_cell.angle_beta   90.00
_cell.angle_gamma   90.00
#
_symmetry.space_group_name_H-M   'P 1'
#
loop_
_entity.id
_entity.type
_entity.pdbx_description
1 polymer ?
#
loop_
_entity_poly.entity_id
_entity_poly.type
_entity_poly.pdbx_seq_one_letter_code
_entity_poly.pdbx_strand_id
1 'polypeptide(L)'
;MKPLNYLLTFILLLGVAVPSFAQREQEKYLAGAVPEIDGKVIFTENVHIPNTKKEQIFNQAEKWMEKRFNTQMSRVVYKDMDEGTLVALGNDTIVFKSAFLSLDQTAVTYQFIAQVKDGECNLKVDKISYTYGQNERFTAEEMISDKQALNKSQTKLVRGLSKWRVKTIDYFDELFEDVTNALYEIAPRENIGLAPHPAVSQREMKPTTVEINKPSTNIGSAEKVIPAATFAGTTATINSTDINLPKNVYEQIGNSNLVITITKDGEYYNIPIDAIEFGYAFGKPIASVFVPFGSELYDALENSNTFSISLYSKDNASKDKANLKVVCKKILSQSITPESIVDQSLRKELGAKALQKFYIGEIIDVWSK
;
A
#
# COMPACT_ATOMS: atom_id res chain seq x y z
N MET A 1 -3.34 10.89 -65.49
CA MET A 1 -3.56 11.78 -64.32
C MET A 1 -4.64 11.32 -63.35
N LYS A 2 -5.45 10.27 -63.61
CA LYS A 2 -6.47 9.79 -62.66
C LYS A 2 -5.96 8.95 -61.46
N PRO A 3 -4.92 8.09 -61.55
CA PRO A 3 -4.50 7.27 -60.39
C PRO A 3 -3.73 8.05 -59.31
N LEU A 4 -3.10 9.18 -59.66
CA LEU A 4 -2.35 10.03 -58.72
C LEU A 4 -3.28 10.77 -57.74
N ASN A 5 -4.49 11.15 -58.19
CA ASN A 5 -5.48 11.78 -57.32
C ASN A 5 -6.07 10.78 -56.32
N TYR A 6 -6.29 9.51 -56.68
CA TYR A 6 -6.75 8.50 -55.73
C TYR A 6 -5.69 8.17 -54.67
N LEU A 7 -4.39 8.14 -55.05
CA LEU A 7 -3.29 7.94 -54.12
C LEU A 7 -3.15 9.11 -53.11
N LEU A 8 -3.30 10.35 -53.57
CA LEU A 8 -3.28 11.52 -52.68
C LEU A 8 -4.47 11.56 -51.72
N THR A 9 -5.67 11.20 -52.19
CA THR A 9 -6.87 11.14 -51.32
C THR A 9 -6.76 10.02 -50.29
N PHE A 10 -6.13 8.88 -50.63
CA PHE A 10 -5.90 7.77 -49.71
C PHE A 10 -4.85 8.11 -48.63
N ILE A 11 -3.77 8.81 -48.99
CA ILE A 11 -2.75 9.29 -48.03
C ILE A 11 -3.32 10.37 -47.09
N LEU A 12 -4.19 11.26 -47.60
CA LEU A 12 -4.87 12.27 -46.79
C LEU A 12 -5.86 11.63 -45.79
N LEU A 13 -6.59 10.58 -46.19
CA LEU A 13 -7.49 9.83 -45.30
C LEU A 13 -6.73 9.08 -44.19
N LEU A 14 -5.54 8.53 -44.49
CA LEU A 14 -4.65 7.94 -43.49
C LEU A 14 -4.11 8.98 -42.50
N GLY A 15 -3.82 10.21 -42.95
CA GLY A 15 -3.33 11.30 -42.10
C GLY A 15 -4.33 11.85 -41.07
N VAL A 16 -5.63 11.69 -41.30
CA VAL A 16 -6.69 12.17 -40.38
C VAL A 16 -7.24 11.04 -39.49
N ALA A 17 -7.20 9.80 -39.95
CA ALA A 17 -7.64 8.64 -39.16
C ALA A 17 -6.66 8.30 -38.02
N VAL A 18 -5.34 8.30 -38.26
CA VAL A 18 -4.33 7.93 -37.24
C VAL A 18 -4.32 8.83 -36.00
N PRO A 19 -4.38 10.18 -36.09
CA PRO A 19 -4.43 11.01 -34.88
C PRO A 19 -5.72 10.80 -34.09
N SER A 20 -6.85 10.56 -34.77
CA SER A 20 -8.14 10.35 -34.08
C SER A 20 -8.19 9.07 -33.24
N PHE A 21 -7.50 8.00 -33.67
CA PHE A 21 -7.40 6.76 -32.88
C PHE A 21 -6.41 6.88 -31.71
N ALA A 22 -5.22 7.45 -31.94
CA ALA A 22 -4.23 7.66 -30.89
C ALA A 22 -4.73 8.62 -29.78
N GLN A 23 -5.62 9.56 -30.13
CA GLN A 23 -6.18 10.53 -29.19
C GLN A 23 -7.27 9.91 -28.31
N ARG A 24 -8.09 8.99 -28.85
CA ARG A 24 -9.07 8.21 -28.05
C ARG A 24 -8.40 7.27 -27.06
N GLU A 25 -7.30 6.62 -27.44
CA GLU A 25 -6.56 5.77 -26.49
C GLU A 25 -5.97 6.57 -25.32
N GLN A 26 -5.60 7.84 -25.54
CA GLN A 26 -5.10 8.68 -24.47
C GLN A 26 -6.19 9.13 -23.50
N GLU A 27 -7.44 9.30 -23.95
CA GLU A 27 -8.57 9.73 -23.10
C GLU A 27 -8.76 8.84 -21.87
N LYS A 28 -8.52 7.52 -22.01
CA LYS A 28 -8.54 6.55 -20.90
C LYS A 28 -7.69 6.99 -19.70
N TYR A 29 -6.60 7.72 -19.93
CA TYR A 29 -5.62 8.07 -18.91
C TYR A 29 -5.65 9.55 -18.51
N LEU A 30 -6.58 10.35 -19.03
CA LEU A 30 -6.67 11.78 -18.72
C LEU A 30 -7.50 12.03 -17.45
N ALA A 31 -8.02 13.25 -17.29
CA ALA A 31 -8.69 13.70 -16.07
C ALA A 31 -9.75 12.72 -15.58
N GLY A 32 -9.75 12.44 -14.28
CA GLY A 32 -10.68 11.52 -13.63
C GLY A 32 -10.31 10.04 -13.70
N ALA A 33 -9.30 9.65 -14.51
CA ALA A 33 -8.85 8.26 -14.58
C ALA A 33 -8.13 7.77 -13.31
N VAL A 34 -7.67 8.69 -12.46
CA VAL A 34 -7.10 8.39 -11.14
C VAL A 34 -7.93 9.14 -10.10
N PRO A 35 -8.96 8.51 -9.51
CA PRO A 35 -9.85 9.18 -8.57
C PRO A 35 -9.15 9.50 -7.24
N GLU A 36 -9.49 10.65 -6.66
CA GLU A 36 -9.01 11.07 -5.35
C GLU A 36 -10.18 11.36 -4.40
N ILE A 37 -10.15 10.75 -3.21
CA ILE A 37 -11.10 11.01 -2.11
C ILE A 37 -10.25 11.41 -0.90
N ASP A 38 -10.52 12.58 -0.32
CA ASP A 38 -9.76 13.15 0.81
C ASP A 38 -8.24 13.22 0.57
N GLY A 39 -7.85 13.48 -0.68
CA GLY A 39 -6.44 13.55 -1.09
C GLY A 39 -5.73 12.21 -1.10
N LYS A 40 -6.48 11.10 -1.17
CA LYS A 40 -5.96 9.75 -1.38
C LYS A 40 -6.44 9.18 -2.69
N VAL A 41 -5.53 8.55 -3.43
CA VAL A 41 -5.85 7.83 -4.66
C VAL A 41 -6.58 6.54 -4.31
N ILE A 42 -7.79 6.40 -4.84
CA ILE A 42 -8.66 5.24 -4.60
C ILE A 42 -9.27 4.81 -5.93
N PHE A 43 -8.97 3.59 -6.36
CA PHE A 43 -9.65 2.97 -7.48
C PHE A 43 -10.84 2.16 -6.99
N THR A 44 -11.96 2.22 -7.70
CA THR A 44 -13.19 1.52 -7.31
C THR A 44 -13.89 0.93 -8.53
N GLU A 45 -14.44 -0.27 -8.37
CA GLU A 45 -15.34 -0.88 -9.35
C GLU A 45 -16.57 -1.42 -8.63
N ASN A 46 -17.74 -1.32 -9.25
CA ASN A 46 -18.96 -1.87 -8.72
C ASN A 46 -19.47 -2.98 -9.65
N VAL A 47 -19.49 -4.21 -9.14
CA VAL A 47 -19.90 -5.40 -9.89
C VAL A 47 -21.32 -5.77 -9.51
N HIS A 48 -22.22 -5.67 -10.48
CA HIS A 48 -23.62 -6.03 -10.28
C HIS A 48 -23.88 -7.48 -10.69
N ILE A 49 -24.34 -8.31 -9.75
CA ILE A 49 -24.49 -9.76 -9.92
C ILE A 49 -25.93 -10.14 -9.51
N PRO A 50 -26.93 -9.72 -10.30
CA PRO A 50 -28.33 -9.79 -9.89
C PRO A 50 -28.76 -11.22 -9.51
N ASN A 51 -29.76 -11.31 -8.64
CA ASN A 51 -30.34 -12.58 -8.19
C ASN A 51 -29.35 -13.54 -7.51
N THR A 52 -28.19 -13.05 -7.05
CA THR A 52 -27.16 -13.84 -6.37
C THR A 52 -27.05 -13.43 -4.91
N LYS A 53 -27.02 -14.40 -4.00
CA LYS A 53 -26.97 -14.12 -2.55
C LYS A 53 -25.58 -13.68 -2.10
N LYS A 54 -25.55 -12.81 -1.09
CA LYS A 54 -24.32 -12.31 -0.46
C LYS A 54 -23.32 -13.43 -0.17
N GLU A 55 -23.76 -14.53 0.42
CA GLU A 55 -22.91 -15.67 0.75
C GLU A 55 -22.21 -16.28 -0.48
N GLN A 56 -22.92 -16.40 -1.61
CA GLN A 56 -22.35 -16.96 -2.83
C GLN A 56 -21.31 -16.01 -3.43
N ILE A 57 -21.63 -14.71 -3.48
CA ILE A 57 -20.71 -13.68 -3.96
C ILE A 57 -19.46 -13.61 -3.07
N PHE A 58 -19.65 -13.64 -1.75
CA PHE A 58 -18.57 -13.60 -0.77
C PHE A 58 -17.63 -14.80 -0.92
N ASN A 59 -18.18 -16.02 -0.96
CA ASN A 59 -17.38 -17.24 -1.11
C ASN A 59 -16.60 -17.27 -2.44
N GLN A 60 -17.19 -16.76 -3.53
CA GLN A 60 -16.49 -16.69 -4.81
C GLN A 60 -15.40 -15.60 -4.82
N ALA A 61 -15.69 -14.43 -4.25
CA ALA A 61 -14.69 -13.37 -4.07
C ALA A 61 -13.52 -13.86 -3.21
N GLU A 62 -13.81 -14.50 -2.07
CA GLU A 62 -12.82 -15.08 -1.17
C GLU A 62 -11.94 -16.09 -1.91
N LYS A 63 -12.55 -17.05 -2.61
CA LYS A 63 -11.83 -18.06 -3.40
C LYS A 63 -10.90 -17.43 -4.44
N TRP A 64 -11.38 -16.41 -5.16
CA TRP A 64 -10.55 -15.68 -6.11
C TRP A 64 -9.40 -14.96 -5.41
N MET A 65 -9.69 -14.25 -4.30
CA MET A 65 -8.70 -13.51 -3.54
C MET A 65 -7.62 -14.43 -2.94
N GLU A 66 -7.97 -15.58 -2.37
CA GLU A 66 -7.00 -16.55 -1.85
C GLU A 66 -6.10 -17.13 -2.94
N LYS A 67 -6.64 -17.30 -4.15
CA LYS A 67 -5.85 -17.74 -5.30
C LYS A 67 -4.92 -16.63 -5.79
N ARG A 68 -5.40 -15.39 -5.86
CA ARG A 68 -4.68 -14.22 -6.40
C ARG A 68 -3.61 -13.68 -5.45
N PHE A 69 -3.94 -13.62 -4.16
CA PHE A 69 -3.11 -13.13 -3.07
C PHE A 69 -2.65 -14.34 -2.24
N ASN A 70 -1.59 -15.01 -2.70
CA ASN A 70 -1.16 -16.32 -2.19
C ASN A 70 0.30 -16.39 -1.70
N THR A 71 0.96 -15.25 -1.51
CA THR A 71 2.35 -15.17 -1.03
C THR A 71 2.43 -14.59 0.39
N GLN A 72 3.61 -14.58 1.00
CA GLN A 72 3.77 -13.98 2.33
C GLN A 72 3.48 -12.47 2.34
N MET A 73 3.80 -11.77 1.24
CA MET A 73 3.63 -10.32 1.10
C MET A 73 2.35 -9.93 0.34
N SER A 74 1.67 -10.90 -0.28
CA SER A 74 0.43 -10.72 -1.02
C SER A 74 -0.59 -11.76 -0.53
N ARG A 75 -1.50 -11.39 0.38
CA ARG A 75 -2.41 -12.34 1.05
C ARG A 75 -3.72 -11.74 1.53
N VAL A 76 -4.74 -12.59 1.65
CA VAL A 76 -5.98 -12.24 2.37
C VAL A 76 -5.68 -12.08 3.86
N VAL A 77 -6.13 -10.96 4.43
CA VAL A 77 -5.87 -10.57 5.82
C VAL A 77 -7.12 -10.22 6.61
N TYR A 78 -8.29 -10.05 5.98
CA TYR A 78 -9.55 -9.88 6.73
C TYR A 78 -10.71 -10.50 5.96
N LYS A 79 -11.64 -11.12 6.68
CA LYS A 79 -12.85 -11.78 6.20
C LYS A 79 -13.96 -11.66 7.26
N ASP A 80 -15.02 -10.96 6.91
CA ASP A 80 -16.23 -10.87 7.71
C ASP A 80 -17.45 -11.10 6.81
N MET A 81 -18.06 -12.29 6.91
CA MET A 81 -19.26 -12.64 6.14
C MET A 81 -20.49 -11.85 6.59
N ASP A 82 -20.59 -11.47 7.87
CA ASP A 82 -21.75 -10.76 8.42
C ASP A 82 -21.78 -9.31 7.93
N GLU A 83 -20.61 -8.64 7.90
CA GLU A 83 -20.44 -7.31 7.31
C GLU A 83 -20.30 -7.37 5.79
N GLY A 84 -19.85 -8.51 5.25
CA GLY A 84 -19.62 -8.72 3.82
C GLY A 84 -18.29 -8.13 3.36
N THR A 85 -17.28 -8.10 4.21
CA THR A 85 -16.02 -7.44 3.92
C THR A 85 -14.90 -8.46 3.78
N LEU A 86 -14.15 -8.38 2.68
CA LEU A 86 -12.88 -9.09 2.47
C LEU A 86 -11.77 -8.05 2.27
N VAL A 87 -10.60 -8.30 2.84
CA VAL A 87 -9.42 -7.46 2.62
C VAL A 87 -8.21 -8.33 2.31
N ALA A 88 -7.50 -7.97 1.26
CA ALA A 88 -6.19 -8.51 0.95
C ALA A 88 -5.13 -7.40 0.88
N LEU A 89 -3.89 -7.82 1.06
CA LEU A 89 -2.70 -7.04 0.79
C LEU A 89 -2.14 -7.50 -0.54
N GLY A 90 -1.89 -6.57 -1.45
CA GLY A 90 -1.22 -6.81 -2.72
C GLY A 90 0.26 -6.43 -2.65
N ASN A 91 1.10 -7.27 -3.26
CA ASN A 91 2.50 -6.96 -3.54
C ASN A 91 2.83 -7.59 -4.89
N ASP A 92 2.97 -6.74 -5.90
CA ASP A 92 3.12 -7.16 -7.28
C ASP A 92 4.18 -6.31 -8.00
N THR A 93 4.50 -6.67 -9.24
CA THR A 93 5.44 -5.94 -10.08
C THR A 93 4.73 -5.36 -11.29
N ILE A 94 4.87 -4.05 -11.50
CA ILE A 94 4.41 -3.37 -12.71
C ILE A 94 5.62 -3.17 -13.62
N VAL A 95 5.56 -3.75 -14.83
CA VAL A 95 6.61 -3.60 -15.85
C VAL A 95 6.28 -2.42 -16.77
N PHE A 96 7.10 -1.37 -16.72
CA PHE A 96 6.99 -0.23 -17.62
C PHE A 96 7.50 -0.55 -19.02
N LYS A 97 8.65 -1.24 -19.10
CA LYS A 97 9.27 -1.65 -20.35
C LYS A 97 10.15 -2.88 -20.14
N SER A 98 10.08 -3.81 -21.07
CA SER A 98 10.96 -4.97 -21.15
C SER A 98 11.65 -5.00 -22.50
N ALA A 99 12.98 -5.14 -22.50
CA ALA A 99 13.83 -5.27 -23.68
C ALA A 99 14.99 -6.23 -23.39
N PHE A 100 15.69 -6.71 -24.43
CA PHE A 100 16.74 -7.74 -24.30
C PHE A 100 17.85 -7.41 -23.27
N LEU A 101 18.19 -6.12 -23.10
CA LEU A 101 19.25 -5.69 -22.18
C LEU A 101 18.75 -4.86 -20.99
N SER A 102 17.43 -4.64 -20.87
CA SER A 102 16.91 -3.79 -19.79
C SER A 102 15.48 -4.14 -19.42
N LEU A 103 15.23 -4.11 -18.12
CA LEU A 103 13.92 -4.28 -17.51
C LEU A 103 13.65 -3.05 -16.64
N ASP A 104 12.63 -2.29 -17.01
CA ASP A 104 12.14 -1.13 -16.28
C ASP A 104 10.83 -1.51 -15.59
N GLN A 105 10.86 -1.63 -14.27
CA GLN A 105 9.74 -2.08 -13.47
C GLN A 105 9.74 -1.44 -12.08
N THR A 106 8.58 -1.46 -11.42
CA THR A 106 8.41 -1.07 -10.02
C THR A 106 7.74 -2.19 -9.26
N ALA A 107 8.10 -2.36 -7.99
CA ALA A 107 7.21 -3.04 -7.07
C ALA A 107 6.05 -2.09 -6.74
N VAL A 108 4.84 -2.63 -6.63
CA VAL A 108 3.65 -1.92 -6.18
C VAL A 108 3.05 -2.68 -5.00
N THR A 109 2.71 -1.96 -3.93
CA THR A 109 1.94 -2.51 -2.81
C THR A 109 0.65 -1.75 -2.66
N TYR A 110 -0.42 -2.44 -2.25
CA TYR A 110 -1.75 -1.86 -2.17
C TYR A 110 -2.63 -2.68 -1.22
N GLN A 111 -3.75 -2.10 -0.79
CA GLN A 111 -4.81 -2.79 -0.08
C GLN A 111 -5.98 -2.99 -1.05
N PHE A 112 -6.43 -4.24 -1.22
CA PHE A 112 -7.58 -4.62 -2.02
C PHE A 112 -8.74 -4.99 -1.08
N ILE A 113 -9.91 -4.38 -1.29
CA ILE A 113 -11.09 -4.57 -0.45
C ILE A 113 -12.27 -4.94 -1.33
N ALA A 114 -12.99 -6.01 -0.96
CA ALA A 114 -14.29 -6.35 -1.54
C ALA A 114 -15.37 -6.18 -0.47
N GLN A 115 -16.39 -5.38 -0.78
CA GLN A 115 -17.56 -5.15 0.06
C GLN A 115 -18.80 -5.72 -0.64
N VAL A 116 -19.31 -6.82 -0.10
CA VAL A 116 -20.32 -7.68 -0.69
C VAL A 116 -21.68 -7.46 -0.02
N LYS A 117 -22.71 -7.37 -0.85
CA LYS A 117 -24.13 -7.36 -0.47
C LYS A 117 -24.90 -8.32 -1.38
N ASP A 118 -26.19 -8.53 -1.11
CA ASP A 118 -27.06 -9.27 -2.03
C ASP A 118 -27.03 -8.58 -3.41
N GLY A 119 -26.64 -9.34 -4.43
CA GLY A 119 -26.63 -8.90 -5.82
C GLY A 119 -25.52 -7.94 -6.24
N GLU A 120 -24.55 -7.65 -5.36
CA GLU A 120 -23.56 -6.58 -5.61
C GLU A 120 -22.24 -6.84 -4.88
N CYS A 121 -21.12 -6.51 -5.53
CA CYS A 121 -19.79 -6.48 -4.94
C CYS A 121 -19.09 -5.16 -5.29
N ASN A 122 -18.81 -4.32 -4.30
CA ASN A 122 -18.01 -3.11 -4.48
C ASN A 122 -16.54 -3.42 -4.20
N LEU A 123 -15.70 -3.24 -5.20
CA LEU A 123 -14.27 -3.47 -5.17
C LEU A 123 -13.55 -2.14 -5.00
N LYS A 124 -12.52 -2.13 -4.18
CA LYS A 124 -11.71 -0.94 -3.91
C LYS A 124 -10.23 -1.30 -3.79
N VAL A 125 -9.39 -0.47 -4.40
CA VAL A 125 -7.95 -0.46 -4.17
C VAL A 125 -7.55 0.89 -3.58
N ASP A 126 -6.90 0.86 -2.41
CA ASP A 126 -6.32 2.03 -1.77
C ASP A 126 -4.93 1.73 -1.18
N LYS A 127 -4.31 2.73 -0.53
CA LYS A 127 -2.95 2.65 0.05
C LYS A 127 -1.89 2.17 -0.94
N ILE A 128 -1.95 2.70 -2.16
CA ILE A 128 -1.02 2.33 -3.22
C ILE A 128 0.34 3.01 -2.99
N SER A 129 1.39 2.21 -2.93
CA SER A 129 2.78 2.69 -2.85
C SER A 129 3.67 1.96 -3.86
N TYR A 130 4.74 2.63 -4.27
CA TYR A 130 5.72 2.10 -5.21
C TYR A 130 7.09 2.00 -4.56
N THR A 131 7.83 0.94 -4.90
CA THR A 131 9.26 0.86 -4.68
C THR A 131 9.98 0.66 -6.01
N TYR A 132 10.80 1.63 -6.39
CA TYR A 132 11.52 1.68 -7.66
C TYR A 132 13.03 1.61 -7.45
N GLY A 133 13.72 0.87 -8.32
CA GLY A 133 15.13 0.57 -8.14
C GLY A 133 15.35 -0.16 -6.81
N GLN A 134 16.42 0.18 -6.09
CA GLN A 134 16.71 -0.46 -4.80
C GLN A 134 15.91 0.18 -3.65
N ASN A 135 15.74 1.52 -3.66
CA ASN A 135 15.27 2.24 -2.47
C ASN A 135 14.30 3.39 -2.68
N GLU A 136 13.95 3.75 -3.91
CA GLU A 136 13.09 4.91 -4.12
C GLU A 136 11.65 4.53 -3.82
N ARG A 137 11.01 5.28 -2.91
CA ARG A 137 9.62 5.06 -2.50
C ARG A 137 8.78 6.25 -2.89
N PHE A 138 7.62 5.96 -3.45
CA PHE A 138 6.68 6.98 -3.88
C PHE A 138 5.25 6.57 -3.53
N THR A 139 4.40 7.55 -3.26
CA THR A 139 2.95 7.34 -3.11
C THR A 139 2.24 7.47 -4.46
N ALA A 140 1.02 6.92 -4.58
CA ALA A 140 0.20 7.15 -5.77
C ALA A 140 -0.16 8.62 -5.96
N GLU A 141 -0.39 9.36 -4.89
CA GLU A 141 -0.73 10.78 -4.91
C GLU A 141 0.39 11.63 -5.52
N GLU A 142 1.65 11.26 -5.29
CA GLU A 142 2.84 11.95 -5.82
C GLU A 142 3.12 11.60 -7.29
N MET A 143 2.78 10.38 -7.71
CA MET A 143 3.20 9.85 -9.01
C MET A 143 2.12 9.90 -10.09
N ILE A 144 0.87 9.57 -9.73
CA ILE A 144 -0.16 9.25 -10.70
C ILE A 144 -1.40 10.13 -10.61
N SER A 145 -1.56 10.97 -9.58
CA SER A 145 -2.69 11.90 -9.47
C SER A 145 -2.83 12.83 -10.69
N ASP A 146 -4.04 13.33 -10.94
CA ASP A 146 -4.29 14.28 -12.05
C ASP A 146 -3.41 15.53 -11.93
N LYS A 147 -3.22 16.00 -10.70
CA LYS A 147 -2.40 17.18 -10.39
C LYS A 147 -0.94 17.01 -10.79
N GLN A 148 -0.38 15.81 -10.66
CA GLN A 148 1.03 15.55 -10.90
C GLN A 148 1.27 15.04 -12.32
N ALA A 149 0.46 14.07 -12.76
CA ALA A 149 0.69 13.31 -13.98
C ALA A 149 0.04 13.91 -15.22
N LEU A 150 -0.75 14.98 -15.11
CA LEU A 150 -1.31 15.72 -16.24
C LEU A 150 -0.75 17.14 -16.34
N ASN A 151 -0.74 17.68 -17.56
CA ASN A 151 -0.42 19.09 -17.76
C ASN A 151 -1.47 20.00 -17.10
N LYS A 152 -1.17 21.31 -16.99
CA LYS A 152 -2.08 22.27 -16.33
C LYS A 152 -3.50 22.32 -16.92
N SER A 153 -3.67 21.98 -18.21
CA SER A 153 -4.98 21.93 -18.87
C SER A 153 -5.65 20.57 -18.77
N GLN A 154 -5.04 19.58 -18.11
CA GLN A 154 -5.50 18.20 -17.96
C GLN A 154 -5.81 17.47 -19.28
N THR A 155 -5.17 17.87 -20.38
CA THR A 155 -5.41 17.30 -21.72
C THR A 155 -4.27 16.41 -22.21
N LYS A 156 -3.14 16.35 -21.49
CA LYS A 156 -1.97 15.54 -21.86
C LYS A 156 -1.26 15.00 -20.63
N LEU A 157 -0.71 13.81 -20.76
CA LEU A 157 0.17 13.20 -19.77
C LEU A 157 1.51 13.93 -19.67
N VAL A 158 2.00 14.12 -18.45
CA VAL A 158 3.36 14.60 -18.18
C VAL A 158 4.36 13.49 -18.52
N ARG A 159 5.31 13.78 -19.39
CA ARG A 159 6.25 12.79 -19.95
C ARG A 159 6.99 11.95 -18.90
N GLY A 160 7.38 12.53 -17.77
CA GLY A 160 8.11 11.83 -16.70
C GLY A 160 7.23 10.87 -15.88
N LEU A 161 5.93 11.14 -15.80
CA LEU A 161 4.97 10.40 -14.98
C LEU A 161 4.00 9.54 -15.79
N SER A 162 4.00 9.68 -17.13
CA SER A 162 3.08 8.98 -18.01
C SER A 162 3.17 7.46 -17.86
N LYS A 163 4.37 6.88 -17.76
CA LYS A 163 4.56 5.43 -17.60
C LYS A 163 3.93 4.91 -16.30
N TRP A 164 4.06 5.68 -15.22
CA TRP A 164 3.52 5.37 -13.91
C TRP A 164 2.01 5.34 -13.95
N ARG A 165 1.42 6.42 -14.45
CA ARG A 165 -0.04 6.58 -14.52
C ARG A 165 -0.68 5.52 -15.42
N VAL A 166 -0.19 5.40 -16.65
CA VAL A 166 -0.74 4.45 -17.64
C VAL A 166 -0.67 3.02 -17.10
N LYS A 167 0.51 2.57 -16.66
CA LYS A 167 0.69 1.19 -16.23
C LYS A 167 -0.01 0.85 -14.92
N THR A 168 -0.22 1.82 -14.04
CA THR A 168 -1.00 1.58 -12.82
C THR A 168 -2.49 1.47 -13.11
N ILE A 169 -3.02 2.33 -13.98
CA ILE A 169 -4.42 2.24 -14.44
C ILE A 169 -4.65 0.89 -15.11
N ASP A 170 -3.82 0.53 -16.11
CA ASP A 170 -3.94 -0.75 -16.81
C ASP A 170 -3.89 -1.95 -15.87
N TYR A 171 -2.99 -1.90 -14.89
CA TYR A 171 -2.82 -2.97 -13.92
C TYR A 171 -4.05 -3.17 -13.03
N PHE A 172 -4.64 -2.08 -12.51
CA PHE A 172 -5.83 -2.20 -11.67
C PHE A 172 -7.10 -2.45 -12.47
N ASP A 173 -7.19 -1.98 -13.71
CA ASP A 173 -8.26 -2.38 -14.64
C ASP A 173 -8.23 -3.89 -14.88
N GLU A 174 -7.05 -4.46 -15.16
CA GLU A 174 -6.89 -5.91 -15.35
C GLU A 174 -7.20 -6.69 -14.06
N LEU A 175 -6.79 -6.17 -12.90
CA LEU A 175 -7.09 -6.77 -11.61
C LEU A 175 -8.59 -6.81 -11.34
N PHE A 176 -9.31 -5.71 -11.61
CA PHE A 176 -10.76 -5.68 -11.46
C PHE A 176 -11.47 -6.54 -12.50
N GLU A 177 -11.02 -6.54 -13.75
CA GLU A 177 -11.58 -7.40 -14.79
C GLU A 177 -11.48 -8.89 -14.40
N ASP A 178 -10.35 -9.33 -13.85
CA ASP A 178 -10.14 -10.72 -13.43
C ASP A 178 -11.11 -11.15 -12.33
N VAL A 179 -11.28 -10.34 -11.26
CA VAL A 179 -12.25 -10.64 -10.20
C VAL A 179 -13.69 -10.51 -10.68
N THR A 180 -14.00 -9.52 -11.52
CA THR A 180 -15.32 -9.33 -12.10
C THR A 180 -15.72 -10.55 -12.94
N ASN A 181 -14.80 -11.08 -13.75
CA ASN A 181 -15.02 -12.32 -14.50
C ASN A 181 -15.25 -13.52 -13.57
N ALA A 182 -14.45 -13.66 -12.51
CA ALA A 182 -14.63 -14.72 -11.52
C ALA A 182 -16.00 -14.62 -10.81
N LEU A 183 -16.49 -13.42 -10.54
CA LEU A 183 -17.80 -13.18 -9.93
C LEU A 183 -18.96 -13.48 -10.89
N TYR A 184 -18.80 -13.25 -12.19
CA TYR A 184 -19.83 -13.60 -13.17
C TYR A 184 -19.97 -15.10 -13.42
N GLU A 185 -18.99 -15.93 -13.05
CA GLU A 185 -19.11 -17.40 -13.14
C GLU A 185 -20.26 -17.97 -12.30
N ILE A 186 -20.62 -17.28 -11.21
CA ILE A 186 -21.70 -17.70 -10.29
C ILE A 186 -23.03 -16.99 -10.57
N ALA A 187 -23.06 -16.05 -11.52
CA ALA A 187 -24.28 -15.35 -11.88
C ALA A 187 -25.29 -16.36 -12.47
N PRO A 188 -26.57 -16.34 -12.04
CA PRO A 188 -27.61 -17.11 -12.68
C PRO A 188 -27.63 -16.79 -14.18
N ARG A 189 -27.49 -17.82 -15.02
CA ARG A 189 -27.68 -17.63 -16.46
C ARG A 189 -29.14 -17.25 -16.69
N GLU A 190 -29.40 -15.98 -16.93
CA GLU A 190 -30.69 -15.61 -17.52
C GLU A 190 -30.74 -16.24 -18.92
N ASN A 191 -31.76 -17.08 -19.18
CA ASN A 191 -32.12 -17.46 -20.54
C ASN A 191 -32.60 -16.19 -21.26
N ILE A 192 -31.69 -15.45 -21.89
CA ILE A 192 -32.07 -14.30 -22.72
C ILE A 192 -31.44 -14.46 -24.09
N GLY A 193 -32.33 -14.68 -25.07
CA GLY A 193 -32.01 -14.59 -26.48
C GLY A 193 -31.39 -13.23 -26.82
N LEU A 194 -30.46 -13.27 -27.76
CA LEU A 194 -29.69 -12.13 -28.23
C LEU A 194 -30.53 -10.86 -28.45
N ALA A 195 -30.24 -9.81 -27.70
CA ALA A 195 -30.42 -8.43 -28.15
C ALA A 195 -29.31 -7.53 -27.54
N PRO A 196 -28.87 -6.48 -28.25
CA PRO A 196 -27.57 -5.83 -28.02
C PRO A 196 -27.56 -4.90 -26.81
N HIS A 197 -26.39 -4.80 -26.17
CA HIS A 197 -26.06 -3.84 -25.11
C HIS A 197 -26.42 -2.40 -25.50
N PRO A 198 -27.11 -1.63 -24.63
CA PRO A 198 -27.08 -0.18 -24.69
C PRO A 198 -25.81 0.38 -24.04
N ALA A 199 -25.27 1.43 -24.65
CA ALA A 199 -24.08 2.17 -24.25
C ALA A 199 -24.17 2.74 -22.83
N VAL A 200 -23.00 2.77 -22.19
CA VAL A 200 -22.70 3.39 -20.89
C VAL A 200 -23.21 4.84 -20.86
N SER A 201 -24.16 5.12 -19.96
CA SER A 201 -24.66 6.45 -19.67
C SER A 201 -24.06 6.92 -18.34
N GLN A 202 -23.27 7.98 -18.41
CA GLN A 202 -22.76 8.74 -17.28
C GLN A 202 -23.91 9.20 -16.38
N ARG A 203 -23.84 8.91 -15.08
CA ARG A 203 -24.60 9.63 -14.05
C ARG A 203 -23.65 10.28 -13.07
N GLU A 204 -23.71 11.61 -13.05
CA GLU A 204 -23.22 12.47 -11.96
C GLU A 204 -23.77 12.00 -10.62
N MET A 205 -22.90 11.90 -9.62
CA MET A 205 -23.29 11.73 -8.23
C MET A 205 -22.96 13.01 -7.45
N LYS A 206 -24.02 13.64 -6.93
CA LYS A 206 -24.00 14.84 -6.11
C LYS A 206 -23.51 14.48 -4.68
N PRO A 207 -22.61 15.26 -4.06
CA PRO A 207 -22.01 14.89 -2.78
C PRO A 207 -23.01 15.12 -1.63
N THR A 208 -23.11 14.14 -0.73
CA THR A 208 -23.76 14.30 0.58
C THR A 208 -22.67 14.22 1.63
N THR A 209 -22.45 15.34 2.32
CA THR A 209 -21.52 15.50 3.43
C THR A 209 -21.99 14.68 4.63
N VAL A 210 -21.13 13.83 5.18
CA VAL A 210 -21.26 13.29 6.53
C VAL A 210 -20.00 13.69 7.30
N GLU A 211 -20.16 14.55 8.28
CA GLU A 211 -19.12 14.92 9.25
C GLU A 211 -18.76 13.71 10.12
N ILE A 212 -17.48 13.34 10.17
CA ILE A 212 -16.96 12.38 11.14
C ILE A 212 -15.75 13.01 11.84
N ASN A 213 -15.88 13.11 13.17
CA ASN A 213 -14.89 13.62 14.09
C ASN A 213 -13.58 12.81 14.05
N LYS A 214 -12.47 13.54 14.14
CA LYS A 214 -11.08 13.11 14.01
C LYS A 214 -10.54 12.57 15.34
N PRO A 215 -9.91 11.37 15.35
CA PRO A 215 -8.76 11.11 16.21
C PRO A 215 -7.50 11.12 15.34
N SER A 216 -6.55 11.97 15.69
CA SER A 216 -5.25 12.09 15.02
C SER A 216 -4.30 10.98 15.45
N THR A 217 -3.81 10.17 14.51
CA THR A 217 -2.60 9.36 14.69
C THR A 217 -1.49 10.02 13.87
N ASN A 218 -0.58 10.72 14.54
CA ASN A 218 0.54 11.40 13.89
C ASN A 218 1.74 10.45 13.78
N ILE A 219 1.84 9.71 12.67
CA ILE A 219 3.08 9.03 12.29
C ILE A 219 3.80 9.95 11.30
N GLY A 220 4.91 10.55 11.73
CA GLY A 220 5.70 11.49 10.93
C GLY A 220 6.50 10.79 9.82
N SER A 221 6.70 11.49 8.71
CA SER A 221 7.54 11.07 7.57
C SER A 221 9.01 10.86 7.96
N ALA A 222 9.72 9.92 7.33
CA ALA A 222 11.15 9.75 7.56
C ALA A 222 11.98 10.97 7.17
N GLU A 223 12.96 11.28 8.01
CA GLU A 223 13.93 12.36 7.78
C GLU A 223 15.31 11.72 7.59
N LYS A 224 16.02 12.12 6.51
CA LYS A 224 17.42 11.71 6.27
C LYS A 224 18.32 12.46 7.25
N VAL A 225 19.15 11.76 8.02
CA VAL A 225 20.05 12.39 9.02
C VAL A 225 21.52 12.04 8.75
N ILE A 226 22.40 13.01 9.03
CA ILE A 226 23.86 12.88 9.00
C ILE A 226 24.28 11.82 10.04
N PRO A 227 25.31 10.99 9.79
CA PRO A 227 25.79 10.03 10.77
C PRO A 227 26.09 10.74 12.09
N ALA A 228 25.55 10.24 13.20
CA ALA A 228 26.15 10.53 14.49
C ALA A 228 27.62 10.09 14.40
N ALA A 229 28.52 11.06 14.53
CA ALA A 229 29.96 10.92 14.34
C ALA A 229 30.47 9.58 14.87
N THR A 230 31.35 8.95 14.09
CA THR A 230 32.19 7.79 14.41
C THR A 230 32.25 7.55 15.93
N PHE A 231 31.47 6.58 16.40
CA PHE A 231 31.43 6.20 17.81
C PHE A 231 32.76 5.55 18.19
N ALA A 232 33.70 6.35 18.68
CA ALA A 232 34.82 5.88 19.50
C ALA A 232 34.34 5.85 20.95
N GLY A 233 33.67 4.76 21.32
CA GLY A 233 33.29 4.42 22.69
C GLY A 233 33.49 2.93 22.90
N THR A 234 33.90 2.55 24.11
CA THR A 234 34.33 1.19 24.46
C THR A 234 33.27 0.15 24.06
N THR A 235 33.59 -0.67 23.07
CA THR A 235 32.84 -1.88 22.74
C THR A 235 33.00 -2.86 23.89
N ALA A 236 31.97 -2.98 24.73
CA ALA A 236 31.85 -4.18 25.55
C ALA A 236 31.39 -5.30 24.61
N THR A 237 32.26 -6.27 24.36
CA THR A 237 31.86 -7.54 23.76
C THR A 237 31.01 -8.27 24.81
N ILE A 238 29.69 -8.09 24.79
CA ILE A 238 28.79 -8.70 25.77
C ILE A 238 28.35 -10.07 25.25
N ASN A 239 28.67 -11.12 26.00
CA ASN A 239 28.14 -12.47 25.75
C ASN A 239 26.61 -12.44 25.87
N SER A 240 25.91 -13.14 24.99
CA SER A 240 24.44 -13.15 24.78
C SER A 240 23.57 -13.51 26.01
N THR A 241 24.15 -13.75 27.19
CA THR A 241 23.46 -14.11 28.43
C THR A 241 23.22 -12.94 29.39
N ASP A 242 23.89 -11.79 29.21
CA ASP A 242 23.87 -10.67 30.17
C ASP A 242 23.37 -9.34 29.56
N ILE A 243 22.46 -9.40 28.59
CA ILE A 243 21.81 -8.20 28.05
C ILE A 243 20.80 -7.68 29.09
N ASN A 244 21.24 -6.75 29.94
CA ASN A 244 20.40 -6.07 30.91
C ASN A 244 20.02 -4.68 30.40
N LEU A 245 18.71 -4.45 30.20
CA LEU A 245 18.18 -3.11 29.99
C LEU A 245 18.44 -2.24 31.23
N PRO A 246 18.65 -0.92 31.08
CA PRO A 246 18.72 -0.03 32.23
C PRO A 246 17.47 -0.15 33.10
N LYS A 247 17.64 -0.16 34.42
CA LYS A 247 16.52 -0.34 35.38
C LYS A 247 15.41 0.70 35.20
N ASN A 248 15.73 1.88 34.68
CA ASN A 248 14.79 2.98 34.42
C ASN A 248 14.29 3.05 32.97
N VAL A 249 14.45 1.99 32.16
CA VAL A 249 14.08 2.01 30.73
C VAL A 249 12.62 2.44 30.51
N TYR A 250 11.67 1.99 31.34
CA TYR A 250 10.26 2.36 31.21
C TYR A 250 9.99 3.84 31.54
N GLU A 251 10.72 4.42 32.49
CA GLU A 251 10.67 5.86 32.78
C GLU A 251 11.26 6.67 31.62
N GLN A 252 12.35 6.19 31.03
CA GLN A 252 12.95 6.82 29.85
C GLN A 252 11.99 6.81 28.65
N ILE A 253 11.24 5.73 28.42
CA ILE A 253 10.21 5.66 27.35
C ILE A 253 9.18 6.78 27.53
N GLY A 254 8.62 6.94 28.73
CA GLY A 254 7.59 7.95 29.02
C GLY A 254 8.05 9.40 28.74
N ASN A 255 9.35 9.66 28.93
CA ASN A 255 9.97 10.98 28.79
C ASN A 255 10.72 11.18 27.46
N SER A 256 10.61 10.24 26.52
CA SER A 256 11.35 10.28 25.24
C SER A 256 10.42 10.34 24.02
N ASN A 257 10.94 10.90 22.93
CA ASN A 257 10.47 10.61 21.58
C ASN A 257 11.10 9.28 21.15
N LEU A 258 10.26 8.32 20.76
CA LEU A 258 10.69 7.00 20.31
C LEU A 258 10.93 7.03 18.80
N VAL A 259 12.07 6.50 18.40
CA VAL A 259 12.45 6.43 16.99
C VAL A 259 13.02 5.05 16.70
N ILE A 260 12.54 4.42 15.65
CA ILE A 260 13.22 3.26 15.07
C ILE A 260 14.20 3.78 14.02
N THR A 261 15.47 3.42 14.21
CA THR A 261 16.53 3.60 13.23
C THR A 261 16.76 2.28 12.49
N ILE A 262 16.51 2.30 11.20
CA ILE A 262 16.84 1.21 10.28
C ILE A 262 18.08 1.59 9.46
N THR A 263 18.86 0.59 9.07
CA THR A 263 19.93 0.76 8.08
C THR A 263 19.46 0.18 6.75
N LYS A 264 19.50 0.99 5.69
CA LYS A 264 19.15 0.60 4.34
C LYS A 264 20.22 1.12 3.39
N ASP A 265 20.91 0.22 2.68
CA ASP A 265 22.02 0.52 1.77
C ASP A 265 23.13 1.42 2.37
N GLY A 266 23.45 1.18 3.65
CA GLY A 266 24.47 1.95 4.38
C GLY A 266 23.99 3.31 4.91
N GLU A 267 22.78 3.74 4.55
CA GLU A 267 22.15 4.96 5.06
C GLU A 267 21.22 4.63 6.26
N TYR A 268 21.08 5.59 7.18
CA TYR A 268 20.25 5.43 8.38
C TYR A 268 18.96 6.25 8.24
N TYR A 269 17.82 5.63 8.51
CA TYR A 269 16.51 6.28 8.48
C TYR A 269 15.88 6.22 9.85
N ASN A 270 15.45 7.38 10.35
CA ASN A 270 14.77 7.54 11.64
C ASN A 270 13.28 7.69 11.41
N ILE A 271 12.50 6.73 11.93
CA ILE A 271 11.04 6.71 11.82
C ILE A 271 10.44 6.78 13.23
N PRO A 272 9.64 7.82 13.55
CA PRO A 272 8.95 7.93 14.84
C PRO A 272 7.99 6.76 15.07
N ILE A 273 7.89 6.31 16.33
CA ILE A 273 6.91 5.30 16.75
C ILE A 273 6.18 5.75 18.02
N ASP A 274 4.96 5.26 18.21
CA ASP A 274 4.13 5.63 19.37
C ASP A 274 4.43 4.77 20.60
N ALA A 275 4.78 3.50 20.40
CA ALA A 275 4.96 2.55 21.48
C ALA A 275 6.01 1.48 21.14
N ILE A 276 6.70 1.03 22.17
CA ILE A 276 7.58 -0.14 22.14
C ILE A 276 7.41 -0.94 23.43
N GLU A 277 7.47 -2.25 23.29
CA GLU A 277 7.42 -3.19 24.40
C GLU A 277 8.76 -3.91 24.53
N PHE A 278 9.21 -4.08 25.77
CA PHE A 278 10.38 -4.89 26.10
C PHE A 278 9.94 -6.09 26.93
N GLY A 279 10.58 -7.23 26.73
CA GLY A 279 10.21 -8.43 27.46
C GLY A 279 11.17 -9.57 27.27
N TYR A 280 10.69 -10.77 27.60
CA TYR A 280 11.42 -12.00 27.42
C TYR A 280 10.51 -13.04 26.78
N ALA A 281 10.88 -13.51 25.60
CA ALA A 281 10.11 -14.50 24.83
C ALA A 281 11.08 -15.39 24.06
N PHE A 282 10.68 -16.63 23.78
CA PHE A 282 11.52 -17.61 23.06
C PHE A 282 12.90 -17.86 23.72
N GLY A 283 12.99 -17.70 25.04
CA GLY A 283 14.26 -17.82 25.77
C GLY A 283 15.24 -16.66 25.50
N LYS A 284 14.75 -15.52 25.03
CA LYS A 284 15.57 -14.38 24.60
C LYS A 284 15.00 -13.05 25.14
N PRO A 285 15.85 -12.07 25.45
CA PRO A 285 15.40 -10.70 25.67
C PRO A 285 14.89 -10.15 24.33
N ILE A 286 13.70 -9.56 24.34
CA ILE A 286 13.05 -9.08 23.12
C ILE A 286 12.60 -7.63 23.23
N ALA A 287 12.53 -6.99 22.07
CA ALA A 287 11.80 -5.75 21.86
C ALA A 287 10.73 -5.97 20.78
N SER A 288 9.54 -5.43 20.99
CA SER A 288 8.42 -5.58 20.06
C SER A 288 7.71 -4.28 19.74
N VAL A 289 7.25 -4.17 18.50
CA VAL A 289 6.60 -2.98 17.95
C VAL A 289 5.40 -3.36 17.07
N PHE A 290 4.32 -2.60 17.20
CA PHE A 290 3.16 -2.66 16.33
C PHE A 290 3.27 -1.60 15.25
N VAL A 291 3.11 -2.01 13.99
CA VAL A 291 3.34 -1.14 12.84
C VAL A 291 2.13 -1.15 11.93
N PRO A 292 1.51 0.00 11.64
CA PRO A 292 0.40 0.06 10.70
C PRO A 292 0.80 -0.43 9.31
N PHE A 293 -0.09 -1.21 8.71
CA PHE A 293 0.11 -1.72 7.36
C PHE A 293 0.23 -0.58 6.32
N GLY A 294 1.19 -0.71 5.39
CA GLY A 294 1.44 0.27 4.34
C GLY A 294 2.17 1.54 4.79
N SER A 295 2.63 1.58 6.06
CA SER A 295 3.50 2.66 6.54
C SER A 295 4.93 2.49 6.04
N GLU A 296 5.70 3.57 6.04
CA GLU A 296 7.12 3.52 5.67
C GLU A 296 7.94 2.55 6.56
N LEU A 297 7.57 2.46 7.85
CA LEU A 297 8.16 1.54 8.81
C LEU A 297 7.84 0.07 8.50
N TYR A 298 6.65 -0.20 7.96
CA TYR A 298 6.25 -1.54 7.55
C TYR A 298 7.20 -2.09 6.49
N ASP A 299 7.38 -1.36 5.39
CA ASP A 299 8.24 -1.80 4.29
C ASP A 299 9.71 -1.89 4.72
N ALA A 300 10.13 -1.00 5.61
CA ALA A 300 11.46 -0.98 6.19
C ALA A 300 11.77 -2.23 7.02
N LEU A 301 10.91 -2.55 7.99
CA LEU A 301 11.10 -3.69 8.86
C LEU A 301 10.90 -5.01 8.11
N GLU A 302 10.06 -5.04 7.07
CA GLU A 302 9.87 -6.25 6.27
C GLU A 302 11.15 -6.67 5.56
N ASN A 303 11.85 -5.70 4.96
CA ASN A 303 13.05 -5.94 4.18
C ASN A 303 14.35 -5.95 5.01
N SER A 304 14.27 -5.79 6.33
CA SER A 304 15.43 -5.80 7.21
C SER A 304 15.46 -7.01 8.16
N ASN A 305 16.65 -7.56 8.38
CA ASN A 305 16.91 -8.55 9.41
C ASN A 305 17.30 -7.93 10.76
N THR A 306 17.66 -6.65 10.79
CA THR A 306 18.08 -5.93 11.99
C THR A 306 17.46 -4.53 12.05
N PHE A 307 17.13 -4.08 13.24
CA PHE A 307 16.65 -2.72 13.46
C PHE A 307 17.17 -2.23 14.80
N SER A 308 17.25 -0.92 14.97
CA SER A 308 17.59 -0.34 16.27
C SER A 308 16.51 0.62 16.73
N ILE A 309 16.26 0.64 18.03
CA ILE A 309 15.35 1.59 18.65
C ILE A 309 16.18 2.58 19.44
N SER A 310 15.93 3.86 19.21
CA SER A 310 16.62 4.97 19.85
C SER A 310 15.60 5.81 20.63
N LEU A 311 15.90 6.05 21.91
CA LEU A 311 15.11 6.95 22.77
C LEU A 311 15.78 8.31 22.81
N TYR A 312 15.09 9.34 22.38
CA TYR A 312 15.56 10.72 22.43
C TYR A 312 14.78 11.50 23.48
N SER A 313 15.45 12.19 24.40
CA SER A 313 14.76 13.04 25.38
C SER A 313 13.84 14.06 24.68
N LYS A 314 12.62 14.26 25.22
CA LYS A 314 11.70 15.30 24.74
C LYS A 314 12.29 16.72 24.89
N ASP A 315 13.21 16.90 25.84
CA ASP A 315 13.77 18.22 26.20
C ASP A 315 15.07 18.59 25.45
N ASN A 316 15.62 17.68 24.63
CA ASN A 316 16.89 17.94 23.95
C ASN A 316 16.70 18.81 22.70
N ALA A 317 17.18 20.05 22.77
CA ALA A 317 17.29 20.99 21.65
C ALA A 317 18.26 20.54 20.54
N SER A 318 19.02 19.46 20.73
CA SER A 318 19.84 18.81 19.70
C SER A 318 19.30 17.40 19.46
N LYS A 319 18.75 17.18 18.26
CA LYS A 319 18.19 15.91 17.79
C LYS A 319 19.25 14.81 17.55
N ASP A 320 20.50 15.04 17.93
CA ASP A 320 21.64 14.29 17.37
C ASP A 320 22.17 13.18 18.28
N LYS A 321 21.65 13.02 19.50
CA LYS A 321 22.12 12.00 20.45
C LYS A 321 20.97 11.33 21.21
N ALA A 322 20.82 10.02 20.97
CA ALA A 322 19.92 9.18 21.75
C ALA A 322 20.45 9.02 23.20
N ASN A 323 19.55 8.81 24.15
CA ASN A 323 19.87 8.45 25.54
C ASN A 323 20.00 6.94 25.71
N LEU A 324 19.26 6.17 24.91
CA LEU A 324 19.29 4.73 24.87
C LEU A 324 19.19 4.29 23.41
N LYS A 325 20.00 3.31 23.03
CA LYS A 325 19.91 2.60 21.76
C LYS A 325 19.85 1.10 22.03
N VAL A 326 18.85 0.44 21.46
CA VAL A 326 18.66 -1.02 21.55
C VAL A 326 18.76 -1.58 20.15
N VAL A 327 19.71 -2.47 19.89
CA VAL A 327 19.86 -3.14 18.59
C VAL A 327 19.19 -4.50 18.66
N CYS A 328 18.33 -4.75 17.68
CA CYS A 328 17.51 -5.94 17.60
C CYS A 328 17.77 -6.71 16.31
N LYS A 329 17.86 -8.03 16.41
CA LYS A 329 17.75 -8.95 15.27
C LYS A 329 16.31 -9.43 15.17
N LYS A 330 15.64 -9.18 14.04
CA LYS A 330 14.25 -9.59 13.82
C LYS A 330 14.13 -11.12 13.92
N ILE A 331 13.23 -11.61 14.77
CA ILE A 331 12.98 -13.04 14.98
C ILE A 331 11.54 -13.45 14.63
N LEU A 332 10.58 -12.53 14.70
CA LEU A 332 9.19 -12.79 14.31
C LEU A 332 8.60 -11.56 13.62
N SER A 333 7.79 -11.79 12.60
CA SER A 333 6.83 -10.81 12.10
C SER A 333 5.48 -11.48 11.88
N GLN A 334 4.43 -10.92 12.49
CA GLN A 334 3.09 -11.49 12.46
C GLN A 334 2.08 -10.39 12.13
N SER A 335 1.27 -10.60 11.08
CA SER A 335 0.13 -9.70 10.84
C SER A 335 -0.90 -9.93 11.92
N ILE A 336 -1.36 -8.84 12.50
CA ILE A 336 -2.52 -8.81 13.37
C ILE A 336 -3.67 -8.35 12.51
N THR A 337 -4.59 -9.27 12.34
CA THR A 337 -5.81 -9.04 11.61
C THR A 337 -6.93 -8.77 12.61
N PRO A 338 -8.00 -8.06 12.22
CA PRO A 338 -9.10 -7.81 13.15
C PRO A 338 -9.75 -9.10 13.69
N GLU A 339 -9.71 -10.23 12.99
CA GLU A 339 -10.17 -11.53 13.50
C GLU A 339 -9.36 -12.03 14.70
N SER A 340 -8.11 -11.61 14.80
CA SER A 340 -7.25 -11.93 15.93
C SER A 340 -7.70 -11.23 17.22
N ILE A 341 -8.58 -10.22 17.13
CA ILE A 341 -9.13 -9.47 18.26
C ILE A 341 -10.33 -10.22 18.82
N VAL A 342 -10.19 -10.82 20.01
CA VAL A 342 -11.25 -11.61 20.66
C VAL A 342 -12.47 -10.75 21.03
N ASP A 343 -12.25 -9.49 21.41
CA ASP A 343 -13.33 -8.55 21.73
C ASP A 343 -14.08 -8.13 20.46
N GLN A 344 -15.35 -8.52 20.39
CA GLN A 344 -16.21 -8.26 19.23
C GLN A 344 -16.57 -6.78 19.07
N SER A 345 -16.71 -6.03 20.15
CA SER A 345 -17.01 -4.60 20.12
C SER A 345 -15.82 -3.83 19.58
N LEU A 346 -14.62 -4.14 20.10
CA LEU A 346 -13.37 -3.54 19.65
C LEU A 346 -13.05 -3.93 18.19
N ARG A 347 -13.32 -5.18 17.80
CA ARG A 347 -13.16 -5.64 16.42
C ARG A 347 -14.01 -4.81 15.46
N LYS A 348 -15.29 -4.56 15.79
CA LYS A 348 -16.20 -3.74 14.97
C LYS A 348 -15.78 -2.27 14.93
N GLU A 349 -15.32 -1.72 16.05
CA GLU A 349 -14.84 -0.34 16.13
C GLU A 349 -13.61 -0.11 15.24
N LEU A 350 -12.63 -1.03 15.30
CA LEU A 350 -11.39 -0.90 14.57
C LEU A 350 -11.53 -1.32 13.11
N GLY A 351 -12.26 -2.39 12.81
CA GLY A 351 -12.46 -2.93 11.46
C GLY A 351 -11.14 -3.04 10.68
N ALA A 352 -11.13 -2.64 9.41
CA ALA A 352 -9.92 -2.62 8.57
C ALA A 352 -8.81 -1.65 9.07
N LYS A 353 -9.09 -0.76 10.03
CA LYS A 353 -8.07 0.11 10.64
C LYS A 353 -7.19 -0.63 11.65
N ALA A 354 -7.60 -1.84 12.09
CA ALA A 354 -6.80 -2.69 12.98
C ALA A 354 -5.66 -3.43 12.26
N LEU A 355 -5.51 -3.26 10.94
CA LEU A 355 -4.45 -3.91 10.16
C LEU A 355 -3.07 -3.40 10.57
N GLN A 356 -2.43 -4.15 11.45
CA GLN A 356 -1.10 -3.90 11.95
C GLN A 356 -0.23 -5.13 11.72
N LYS A 357 1.08 -4.92 11.71
CA LYS A 357 2.05 -6.00 11.79
C LYS A 357 2.86 -5.84 13.05
N PHE A 358 2.90 -6.91 13.81
CA PHE A 358 3.66 -7.05 15.02
C PHE A 358 5.04 -7.62 14.68
N TYR A 359 6.09 -6.90 15.07
CA TYR A 359 7.47 -7.31 14.89
C TYR A 359 8.09 -7.60 16.25
N ILE A 360 8.79 -8.73 16.38
CA ILE A 360 9.62 -9.05 17.54
C ILE A 360 11.06 -9.16 17.08
N GLY A 361 11.95 -8.46 17.77
CA GLY A 361 13.39 -8.61 17.64
C GLY A 361 14.03 -9.13 18.92
N GLU A 362 14.97 -10.06 18.79
CA GLU A 362 15.92 -10.40 19.85
C GLU A 362 16.82 -9.19 20.08
N ILE A 363 16.90 -8.72 21.32
CA ILE A 363 17.86 -7.69 21.69
C ILE A 363 19.25 -8.34 21.67
N ILE A 364 20.14 -7.80 20.85
CA ILE A 364 21.51 -8.29 20.69
C ILE A 364 22.56 -7.29 21.20
N ASP A 365 22.18 -6.02 21.36
CA ASP A 365 23.05 -4.99 21.91
C ASP A 365 22.23 -3.86 22.55
N VAL A 366 22.75 -3.27 23.62
CA VAL A 366 22.12 -2.17 24.36
C VAL A 366 23.20 -1.16 24.71
N TRP A 367 22.97 0.09 24.33
CA TRP A 367 23.80 1.22 24.68
C TRP A 367 22.98 2.26 25.42
N SER A 368 23.44 2.69 26.60
CA SER A 368 22.85 3.78 27.37
C SER A 368 23.90 4.85 27.63
N LYS A 369 23.47 6.11 27.61
CA LYS A 369 24.31 7.26 28.00
C LYS A 369 24.46 7.36 29.51
#